data_AF-A0A4R6TCV1-F1
#
_entry.id   AF-A0A4R6TCV1-F1
#
_cell.length_a   1.000
_cell.length_b   1.000
_cell.length_c   1.000
_cell.angle_alpha   90.00
_cell.angle_beta   90.00
_cell.angle_gamma   90.00
#
_symmetry.space_group_name_H-M   'P 1'
#
loop_
_entity.id
_entity.type
_entity.pdbx_description
1 polymer ?
#
loop_
_entity_poly.entity_id
_entity_poly.type
_entity_poly.pdbx_seq_one_letter_code
_entity_poly.pdbx_strand_id
1 'polypeptide(L)'
;MLEVRPNCEHCGKDLPNTSTEAMICSFECTYCKECALEIFENVCPTCSGNFVSRPIRPQKFIEKYPASTKRVFDKKNIEKARLNSDKYKSIVPEKR
;
A
#
# COMPACT_ATOMS: atom_id res chain seq x y z
N MET A 1 -0.89 -5.13 -15.53
CA MET A 1 0.42 -4.63 -15.09
C MET A 1 0.18 -3.69 -13.94
N LEU A 2 0.99 -3.78 -12.88
CA LEU A 2 0.83 -2.97 -11.66
C LEU A 2 0.75 -1.47 -11.98
N GLU A 3 -0.21 -0.76 -11.40
CA GLU A 3 -0.52 0.64 -11.74
C GLU A 3 0.62 1.60 -11.32
N VAL A 4 1.30 1.26 -10.22
CA VAL A 4 2.35 2.07 -9.56
C VAL A 4 1.76 3.42 -9.13
N ARG A 5 0.80 3.38 -8.20
CA ARG A 5 0.10 4.56 -7.70
C ARG A 5 1.06 5.58 -7.08
N PRO A 6 0.96 6.88 -7.40
CA PRO A 6 2.00 7.85 -7.08
C PRO A 6 1.96 8.34 -5.63
N ASN A 7 1.05 7.86 -4.78
CA ASN A 7 0.87 8.36 -3.42
C ASN A 7 0.36 7.29 -2.44
N CYS A 8 0.53 7.56 -1.14
CA CYS A 8 -0.11 6.83 -0.06
C CYS A 8 -1.60 7.17 -0.04
N GLU A 9 -2.45 6.14 -0.05
CA GLU A 9 -3.90 6.33 -0.08
C GLU A 9 -4.46 6.92 1.22
N HIS A 10 -3.78 6.72 2.36
CA HIS A 10 -4.24 7.21 3.66
C HIS A 10 -3.78 8.65 3.96
N CYS A 11 -2.47 8.91 3.90
CA CYS A 11 -1.89 10.20 4.30
C CYS A 11 -1.55 11.11 3.11
N GLY A 12 -1.65 10.62 1.87
CA GLY A 12 -1.37 11.41 0.67
C GLY A 12 0.12 11.60 0.33
N LYS A 13 1.05 11.06 1.14
CA LYS A 13 2.51 11.13 0.90
C LYS A 13 2.88 10.70 -0.52
N ASP A 14 3.78 11.41 -1.18
CA ASP A 14 4.27 11.04 -2.51
C ASP A 14 5.07 9.74 -2.47
N LEU A 15 4.71 8.82 -3.36
CA LEU A 15 5.31 7.51 -3.55
C LEU A 15 5.63 7.31 -5.04
N PRO A 16 6.60 8.06 -5.60
CA PRO A 16 7.01 7.91 -7.00
C PRO A 16 7.49 6.48 -7.28
N ASN A 17 7.61 6.09 -8.55
CA ASN A 17 8.07 4.75 -8.95
C ASN A 17 9.34 4.28 -8.21
N THR A 18 10.27 5.20 -7.95
CA THR A 18 11.55 4.96 -7.26
C THR A 18 11.46 4.96 -5.73
N SER A 19 10.28 5.18 -5.14
CA SER A 19 10.11 5.25 -3.69
C SER A 19 10.38 3.90 -3.03
N THR A 20 11.31 3.90 -2.07
CA THR A 20 11.62 2.76 -1.20
C THR A 20 10.66 2.63 -0.01
N GLU A 21 9.73 3.56 0.13
CA GLU A 21 8.74 3.60 1.22
C GLU A 21 7.36 3.12 0.79
N ALA A 22 7.16 2.87 -0.50
CA ALA A 22 5.88 2.40 -1.00
C ALA A 22 5.67 0.93 -0.62
N MET A 23 4.58 0.67 0.09
CA MET A 23 4.09 -0.65 0.44
C MET A 23 2.81 -0.94 -0.36
N ILE A 24 2.63 -2.19 -0.77
CA ILE A 24 1.50 -2.61 -1.60
C ILE A 24 0.92 -3.95 -1.13
N CYS A 25 -0.39 -4.13 -1.26
CA CYS A 25 -1.05 -5.44 -1.10
C CYS A 25 -1.40 -6.08 -2.46
N SER A 26 -1.98 -7.28 -2.46
CA SER A 26 -2.38 -8.01 -3.68
C SER A 26 -3.45 -7.31 -4.52
N PHE A 27 -4.22 -6.39 -3.93
CA PHE A 27 -5.25 -5.58 -4.61
C PHE A 27 -4.75 -4.18 -4.98
N GLU A 28 -3.43 -3.96 -4.93
CA GLU A 28 -2.78 -2.70 -5.26
C GLU A 28 -3.13 -1.50 -4.37
N CYS A 29 -3.71 -1.73 -3.18
CA CYS A 29 -3.79 -0.68 -2.15
C CYS A 29 -2.37 -0.26 -1.79
N THR A 30 -2.07 1.03 -1.96
CA THR A 30 -0.72 1.59 -1.81
C THR A 30 -0.66 2.51 -0.60
N TYR A 31 0.27 2.24 0.31
CA TYR A 31 0.51 3.06 1.51
C TYR A 31 2.01 3.30 1.71
N CYS A 32 2.38 4.35 2.45
CA CYS A 32 3.78 4.48 2.90
C CYS A 32 4.07 3.45 4.00
N LYS A 33 5.35 3.15 4.23
CA LYS A 33 5.82 2.25 5.30
C LYS A 33 5.21 2.55 6.66
N GLU A 34 5.19 3.82 7.07
CA GLU A 34 4.60 4.28 8.33
C GLU A 34 3.11 3.89 8.43
N CYS A 35 2.28 4.26 7.44
CA CYS A 35 0.86 3.88 7.45
C CYS A 35 0.67 2.36 7.42
N ALA A 36 1.42 1.65 6.58
CA ALA A 36 1.27 0.21 6.39
C ALA A 36 1.67 -0.61 7.63
N LEU A 37 2.75 -0.23 8.31
CA LEU A 37 3.37 -1.01 9.36
C LEU A 37 3.05 -0.50 10.76
N GLU A 38 2.91 0.81 10.94
CA GLU A 38 2.67 1.42 12.26
C GLU A 38 1.18 1.67 12.50
N ILE A 39 0.46 2.22 11.51
CA ILE A 39 -0.98 2.52 11.67
C ILE A 39 -1.84 1.26 11.43
N PHE A 40 -1.50 0.48 10.41
CA PHE A 40 -2.29 -0.69 10.00
C PHE A 40 -1.66 -2.03 10.43
N GLU A 41 -0.53 -2.02 11.13
CA GLU A 41 0.11 -3.21 11.72
C GLU A 41 0.23 -4.40 10.74
N ASN A 42 0.60 -4.11 9.48
CA ASN A 42 0.71 -5.09 8.40
C ASN A 42 -0.59 -5.83 8.03
N VAL A 43 -1.75 -5.21 8.28
CA VAL A 43 -3.09 -5.69 7.91
C VAL A 43 -3.75 -4.62 7.04
N CYS A 44 -3.97 -4.91 5.76
CA CYS A 44 -4.61 -3.95 4.87
C CYS A 44 -6.02 -3.57 5.36
N PRO A 45 -6.32 -2.28 5.54
CA PRO A 45 -7.62 -1.84 6.07
C PRO A 45 -8.78 -2.06 5.08
N THR A 46 -8.48 -2.44 3.83
CA THR A 46 -9.48 -2.71 2.79
C THR A 46 -9.70 -4.22 2.56
N CYS A 47 -8.62 -5.02 2.50
CA CYS A 47 -8.70 -6.44 2.14
C CYS A 47 -8.15 -7.39 3.22
N SER A 48 -7.67 -6.89 4.35
CA SER A 48 -7.03 -7.65 5.45
C SER A 48 -5.76 -8.44 5.10
N GLY A 49 -5.31 -8.41 3.84
CA GLY A 49 -4.04 -9.00 3.41
C GLY A 49 -2.81 -8.31 4.03
N ASN A 50 -1.63 -8.84 3.77
CA ASN A 50 -0.37 -8.24 4.20
C ASN A 50 0.13 -7.17 3.22
N PHE A 51 1.14 -6.43 3.67
CA PHE A 51 1.90 -5.52 2.85
C PHE A 51 3.28 -6.07 2.53
N VAL A 52 3.76 -5.75 1.34
CA VAL A 52 5.14 -5.95 0.90
C VAL A 52 5.68 -4.66 0.29
N SER A 53 7.01 -4.54 0.17
CA SER A 53 7.59 -3.41 -0.56
C SER A 53 7.14 -3.44 -2.02
N ARG A 54 6.65 -2.30 -2.51
CA ARG A 54 6.19 -2.19 -3.90
C ARG A 54 7.38 -2.32 -4.85
N PRO A 55 7.33 -3.22 -5.85
CA PRO A 55 8.38 -3.32 -6.84
C PRO A 55 8.59 -2.01 -7.61
N ILE A 56 9.86 -1.67 -7.84
CA ILE A 56 10.24 -0.51 -8.66
C ILE A 56 10.24 -0.92 -10.13
N ARG A 57 9.53 -0.17 -10.98
CA ARG A 57 9.58 -0.39 -12.43
C ARG A 57 10.97 0.03 -12.96
N PRO A 58 11.70 -0.86 -13.65
CA PRO A 58 13.01 -0.54 -14.20
C PRO A 58 12.98 0.62 -15.20
N GLN A 59 14.03 1.43 -15.21
CA GLN A 59 14.13 2.66 -16.01
C GLN A 59 13.83 2.45 -17.49
N LYS A 60 14.35 1.37 -18.09
CA LYS A 60 14.14 1.03 -19.51
C LYS A 60 12.67 0.80 -19.91
N PHE A 61 11.78 0.63 -18.93
CA PHE A 61 10.36 0.40 -19.16
C PHE A 61 9.50 1.62 -18.83
N ILE A 62 10.06 2.71 -18.30
CA ILE A 62 9.27 3.88 -17.87
C ILE A 62 8.57 4.55 -19.06
N GLU A 63 9.24 4.68 -20.21
CA GLU A 63 8.64 5.31 -21.40
C GLU A 63 7.49 4.48 -21.98
N LYS A 64 7.70 3.17 -22.10
CA LYS A 64 6.71 2.24 -22.67
C LYS A 64 5.56 1.92 -21.69
N TYR A 65 5.86 1.93 -20.40
CA TYR A 65 4.97 1.50 -19.32
C TYR A 65 5.05 2.48 -18.14
N PRO A 66 4.61 3.73 -18.29
CA PRO A 66 4.76 4.75 -17.26
C PRO A 66 4.02 4.37 -15.97
N ALA A 67 4.53 4.89 -14.84
CA ALA A 67 3.81 4.82 -13.58
C ALA A 67 2.54 5.67 -13.65
N SER A 68 1.52 5.31 -12.87
CA SER A 68 0.27 6.06 -12.83
C SER A 68 0.50 7.49 -12.35
N THR A 69 -0.12 8.44 -13.03
CA THR A 69 -0.24 9.84 -12.59
C THR A 69 -1.50 10.06 -11.76
N LYS A 70 -2.40 9.08 -11.73
CA LYS A 70 -3.66 9.17 -10.99
C LYS A 70 -3.40 8.99 -9.50
N ARG A 71 -3.62 10.04 -8.74
CA ARG A 71 -3.59 9.97 -7.28
C ARG A 71 -4.85 9.28 -6.77
N VAL A 72 -4.70 8.44 -5.76
CA VAL A 72 -5.81 7.81 -5.04
C VAL A 72 -5.72 8.27 -3.59
N PHE A 73 -6.69 9.04 -3.14
CA PHE A 73 -6.77 9.48 -1.74
C PHE A 73 -8.05 8.92 -1.14
N ASP A 74 -7.88 7.98 -0.22
CA ASP A 74 -8.93 7.28 0.49
C ASP A 74 -8.51 7.14 1.95
N LYS A 75 -8.64 8.25 2.68
CA LYS A 75 -8.25 8.35 4.08
C LYS A 75 -9.11 7.42 4.93
N LYS A 76 -8.52 6.28 5.30
CA LYS A 76 -9.16 5.28 6.15
C LYS A 76 -9.50 5.82 7.54
N ASN A 77 -10.65 5.41 8.06
CA ASN A 77 -11.04 5.64 9.45
C ASN A 77 -10.13 4.79 10.36
N ILE A 78 -9.42 5.45 11.27
CA ILE A 78 -8.41 4.81 12.13
C ILE A 78 -9.02 3.82 13.11
N GLU A 79 -10.17 4.13 13.69
CA GLU A 79 -10.82 3.21 14.65
C GLU A 79 -11.21 1.90 13.97
N LYS A 80 -11.82 1.98 12.78
CA LYS A 80 -12.16 0.80 11.98
C LYS A 80 -10.92 0.03 11.54
N ALA A 81 -9.86 0.73 11.12
CA ALA A 81 -8.62 0.11 10.72
C ALA A 81 -7.93 -0.62 11.89
N ARG A 82 -7.98 -0.05 13.10
CA ARG A 82 -7.45 -0.68 14.31
C ARG A 82 -8.23 -1.94 14.67
N LEU A 83 -9.57 -1.89 14.66
CA LEU A 83 -10.40 -3.07 14.89
C LEU A 83 -10.10 -4.19 13.89
N ASN A 84 -9.89 -3.83 12.62
CA ASN A 84 -9.48 -4.80 11.60
C ASN A 84 -8.10 -5.39 11.89
N SER A 85 -7.14 -4.54 12.24
CA SER A 85 -5.77 -4.96 12.56
C SER A 85 -5.75 -5.90 13.76
N ASP A 86 -6.42 -5.54 14.85
CA ASP A 86 -6.54 -6.38 16.05
C ASP A 86 -7.13 -7.77 15.76
N LYS A 87 -8.06 -7.84 14.80
CA LYS A 87 -8.68 -9.10 14.38
C LYS A 87 -7.72 -10.02 13.61
N TYR A 88 -6.86 -9.48 12.75
CA TYR A 88 -6.09 -10.28 11.78
C TYR A 88 -4.56 -10.28 11.99
N LYS A 89 -4.00 -9.36 12.80
CA LYS A 89 -2.54 -9.20 12.94
C LYS A 89 -1.83 -10.44 13.50
N SER A 90 -2.51 -11.20 14.36
CA SER A 90 -1.99 -12.44 14.95
C SER A 90 -2.15 -13.65 14.03
N ILE A 91 -2.88 -13.51 12.92
CA ILE A 91 -3.09 -14.56 11.94
C ILE A 91 -2.05 -14.37 10.82
N VAL A 92 -1.33 -15.45 10.50
CA VAL A 92 -0.37 -15.44 9.40
C VAL A 92 -1.07 -15.11 8.06
N PRO A 93 -0.47 -14.33 7.16
CA PRO A 93 -1.15 -13.81 5.97
C PRO A 93 -1.86 -14.86 5.11
N GLU A 94 -1.30 -16.07 5.01
CA GLU A 94 -1.85 -17.18 4.22
C GLU A 94 -3.14 -17.77 4.81
N LYS A 95 -3.51 -17.38 6.04
CA LYS A 95 -4.68 -17.89 6.79
C LYS A 95 -5.66 -16.78 7.22
N ARG A 96 -5.45 -15.54 6.77
CA ARG A 96 -6.32 -14.40 7.11
C ARG A 96 -7.65 -14.44 6.39
#